data_AF-A0AAE4V5Q0-F1
#
_entry.id   AF-A0AAE4V5Q0-F1
#
_cell.length_a   1.000
_cell.length_b   1.000
_cell.length_c   1.000
_cell.angle_alpha   90.00
_cell.angle_beta   90.00
_cell.angle_gamma   90.00
#
_symmetry.space_group_name_H-M   'P 1'
#
loop_
_entity.id
_entity.type
_entity.pdbx_description
1 polymer ?
#
loop_
_entity_poly.entity_id
_entity_poly.type
_entity_poly.pdbx_seq_one_letter_code
_entity_poly.pdbx_strand_id
1 'polypeptide(L)'
;IDRHQPRMFDGDLVFFTAALDDGFHVDPVTCWNPHVGGDIHEHPVDATHWTMTTPEALSVIGPRLATPGPVRDAISGPDGSDPDDSEERQPSVR
;
A
#
# COMPACT_ATOMS: atom_id res chain seq x y z
N ILE A 1 19.39 -3.29 0.92
CA ILE A 1 18.26 -3.98 0.26
C ILE A 1 17.36 -2.92 -0.39
N ASP A 2 17.95 -1.90 -1.03
CA ASP A 2 17.37 -0.54 -1.02
C ASP A 2 17.17 0.05 -2.42
N ARG A 3 16.89 -0.79 -3.42
CA ARG A 3 16.74 -0.33 -4.81
C ARG A 3 15.33 0.08 -5.20
N HIS A 4 14.33 -0.29 -4.40
CA HIS A 4 12.95 0.07 -4.75
C HIS A 4 12.70 1.54 -4.42
N GLN A 5 12.26 2.28 -5.44
CA GLN A 5 11.82 3.67 -5.31
C GLN A 5 10.37 3.74 -5.75
N PRO A 6 9.41 4.01 -4.84
CA PRO A 6 8.01 4.13 -5.21
C PRO A 6 7.82 5.24 -6.25
N ARG A 7 7.12 4.92 -7.34
CA ARG A 7 6.65 5.92 -8.29
C ARG A 7 5.45 6.66 -7.71
N MET A 8 5.10 7.80 -8.32
CA MET A 8 3.88 8.54 -7.99
C MET A 8 2.65 7.69 -8.29
N PHE A 9 1.72 7.60 -7.34
CA PHE A 9 0.40 7.01 -7.50
C PHE A 9 -0.64 8.12 -7.61
N ASP A 10 -1.28 8.26 -8.76
CA ASP A 10 -2.33 9.27 -9.01
C ASP A 10 -3.70 8.74 -8.55
N GLY A 11 -3.92 8.73 -7.24
CA GLY A 11 -5.15 8.27 -6.61
C GLY A 11 -5.11 8.41 -5.09
N ASP A 12 -6.22 8.07 -4.44
CA ASP A 12 -6.33 8.07 -2.98
C ASP A 12 -5.75 6.76 -2.40
N LEU A 13 -5.04 6.85 -1.28
CA LEU A 13 -4.43 5.71 -0.60
C LEU A 13 -5.20 5.38 0.68
N VAL A 14 -5.66 4.13 0.81
CA VAL A 14 -6.18 3.60 2.08
C VAL A 14 -5.06 2.83 2.78
N PHE A 15 -4.63 3.31 3.95
CA PHE A 15 -3.53 2.73 4.70
C PHE A 15 -4.03 2.10 6.01
N PHE A 16 -3.64 0.87 6.31
CA PHE A 16 -3.97 0.22 7.58
C PHE A 16 -2.74 0.12 8.48
N THR A 17 -2.79 0.77 9.64
CA THR A 17 -1.67 0.82 10.59
C THR A 17 -1.81 -0.29 11.62
N ALA A 18 -0.76 -1.09 11.82
CA ALA A 18 -0.67 -2.03 12.94
C ALA A 18 -0.48 -1.28 14.26
N ALA A 19 -1.58 -0.98 14.95
CA ALA A 19 -1.56 -0.09 16.11
C ALA A 19 -0.85 -0.70 17.34
N LEU A 20 -0.62 -2.02 17.35
CA LEU A 20 0.05 -2.72 18.46
C LEU A 20 1.55 -2.92 18.25
N ASP A 21 2.11 -2.47 17.13
CA ASP A 21 3.55 -2.46 16.95
C ASP A 21 4.20 -1.44 17.89
N ASP A 22 5.47 -1.65 18.21
CA ASP A 22 6.23 -0.97 19.27
C ASP A 22 6.59 0.51 18.99
N GLY A 23 5.87 1.16 18.07
CA GLY A 23 5.92 2.61 17.88
C GLY A 23 7.12 3.13 17.08
N PHE A 24 7.92 2.26 16.48
CA PHE A 24 9.01 2.65 15.57
C PHE A 24 8.54 3.01 14.15
N HIS A 25 7.23 3.01 13.90
CA HIS A 25 6.71 3.37 12.59
C HIS A 25 6.73 4.88 12.40
N VAL A 26 7.41 5.31 11.34
CA VAL A 26 7.26 6.67 10.81
C VAL A 26 5.78 6.85 10.46
N ASP A 27 5.23 8.01 10.81
CA ASP A 27 3.86 8.39 10.45
C ASP A 27 3.60 8.09 8.96
N PRO A 28 2.66 7.18 8.63
CA PRO A 28 2.50 6.70 7.27
C PRO A 28 2.08 7.83 6.34
N VAL A 29 1.28 8.78 6.82
CA VAL A 29 0.90 9.96 6.03
C VAL A 29 2.17 10.73 5.62
N THR A 30 3.04 11.07 6.57
CA THR A 30 4.30 11.76 6.28
C THR A 30 5.20 10.97 5.33
N CYS A 31 5.27 9.64 5.47
CA CYS A 31 6.12 8.78 4.65
C CYS A 31 5.62 8.68 3.19
N TRP A 32 4.31 8.56 2.99
CA TRP A 32 3.70 8.29 1.68
C TRP A 32 3.25 9.54 0.92
N ASN A 33 3.05 10.68 1.61
CA ASN A 33 2.61 11.94 0.99
C ASN A 33 3.44 12.36 -0.24
N PRO A 34 4.78 12.21 -0.29
CA PRO A 34 5.56 12.55 -1.49
C PRO A 34 5.28 11.67 -2.73
N HIS A 35 4.56 10.56 -2.56
CA HIS A 35 4.34 9.54 -3.59
C HIS A 35 2.86 9.35 -3.95
N VAL A 36 1.93 10.11 -3.37
CA VAL A 36 0.47 9.95 -3.55
C VAL A 36 -0.13 11.27 -4.04
N GLY A 37 -0.91 11.22 -5.12
CA GLY A 37 -1.57 12.40 -5.73
C GLY A 37 -2.94 12.72 -5.15
N GLY A 38 -3.54 11.78 -4.44
CA GLY A 38 -4.81 11.92 -3.74
C GLY A 38 -4.68 12.01 -2.22
N ASP A 39 -5.78 11.75 -1.53
CA ASP A 39 -5.83 11.76 -0.08
C ASP A 39 -5.31 10.43 0.50
N ILE A 40 -4.65 10.51 1.67
CA ILE A 40 -4.25 9.32 2.45
C ILE A 40 -5.25 9.13 3.59
N HIS A 41 -5.97 8.02 3.56
CA HIS A 41 -6.93 7.61 4.58
C HIS A 41 -6.31 6.53 5.47
N GLU A 42 -5.78 6.94 6.61
CA GLU A 42 -5.21 6.02 7.60
C GLU A 42 -6.30 5.38 8.48
N HIS A 43 -6.16 4.09 8.72
CA HIS A 43 -7.01 3.29 9.59
C HIS A 43 -6.16 2.43 10.53
N PRO A 44 -5.98 2.85 11.80
CA PRO A 44 -5.37 2.00 12.81
C PRO A 44 -6.21 0.73 13.04
N VAL A 45 -5.53 -0.41 13.14
CA VAL A 45 -6.09 -1.72 13.44
C VAL A 45 -5.40 -2.25 14.69
N ASP A 46 -6.17 -2.72 15.66
CA ASP A 46 -5.66 -3.33 16.91
C ASP A 46 -5.03 -4.71 16.64
N ALA A 47 -3.90 -4.69 15.94
CA ALA A 47 -3.09 -5.83 15.57
C ALA A 47 -1.63 -5.40 15.53
N THR A 48 -0.73 -6.35 15.79
CA THR A 48 0.67 -6.24 15.32
C THR A 48 0.72 -6.49 13.83
N HIS A 49 1.79 -6.05 13.16
CA HIS A 49 1.97 -6.30 11.72
C HIS A 49 1.81 -7.79 11.37
N TRP A 50 2.38 -8.66 12.20
CA TRP A 50 2.32 -10.12 12.05
C TRP A 50 0.92 -10.71 12.17
N THR A 51 -0.01 -9.98 12.78
CA THR A 51 -1.38 -10.44 13.08
C THR A 51 -2.45 -9.74 12.24
N MET A 52 -2.08 -8.84 11.32
CA MET A 52 -3.05 -8.08 10.51
C MET A 52 -3.90 -8.94 9.55
N THR A 53 -3.47 -10.17 9.27
CA THR A 53 -4.18 -11.12 8.40
C THR A 53 -4.94 -12.20 9.19
N THR A 54 -5.06 -12.04 10.50
CA THR A 54 -5.91 -12.89 11.34
C THR A 54 -7.40 -12.65 11.04
N PRO A 55 -8.29 -13.63 11.31
CA PRO A 55 -9.73 -13.43 11.16
C PRO A 55 -10.26 -12.19 11.88
N GLU A 56 -9.75 -11.92 13.07
CA GLU A 56 -10.10 -10.78 13.90
C GLU A 56 -9.75 -9.46 13.18
N ALA A 57 -8.51 -9.31 12.72
CA ALA A 57 -8.08 -8.12 11.99
C ALA A 57 -8.80 -7.95 10.64
N LEU A 58 -9.02 -9.04 9.90
CA LEU A 58 -9.73 -9.00 8.62
C LEU A 58 -11.22 -8.66 8.77
N SER A 59 -11.84 -9.00 9.90
CA SER A 59 -13.22 -8.58 10.20
C SER A 59 -13.36 -7.05 10.32
N VAL A 60 -12.26 -6.36 10.63
CA VAL A 60 -12.15 -4.90 10.73
C VAL A 60 -11.76 -4.30 9.37
N ILE A 61 -10.80 -4.89 8.67
CA ILE A 61 -10.29 -4.38 7.38
C ILE A 61 -11.32 -4.56 6.25
N GLY A 62 -11.92 -5.74 6.13
CA GLY A 62 -12.78 -6.12 5.01
C GLY A 62 -13.95 -5.14 4.74
N PRO A 63 -14.74 -4.75 5.75
CA PRO A 63 -15.84 -3.80 5.57
C PRO A 63 -15.40 -2.43 5.04
N ARG A 64 -14.18 -1.98 5.35
CA ARG A 64 -13.64 -0.69 4.87
C ARG A 64 -13.25 -0.75 3.40
N LEU A 65 -12.81 -1.91 2.92
CA LEU A 65 -12.51 -2.12 1.50
C LEU A 65 -13.77 -2.33 0.64
N ALA A 66 -14.87 -2.78 1.25
CA ALA A 66 -16.12 -3.04 0.55
C ALA A 66 -16.85 -1.77 0.08
N THR A 67 -16.42 -0.59 0.54
CA THR A 67 -16.93 0.70 0.09
C THR A 67 -15.88 1.35 -0.81
N PRO A 68 -16.05 1.33 -2.14
CA PRO A 68 -15.14 2.05 -3.03
C PRO A 68 -15.15 3.54 -2.68
N GLY A 69 -13.96 4.12 -2.49
CA GLY A 69 -13.80 5.58 -2.49
C GLY A 69 -14.18 6.16 -3.86
N PRO A 70 -14.40 7.48 -3.96
CA PRO A 70 -14.63 8.12 -5.25
C PRO A 70 -13.43 7.85 -6.17
N VAL A 71 -13.61 7.04 -7.21
CA VAL A 71 -12.60 6.88 -8.26
C VAL A 71 -12.50 8.23 -8.97
N ARG A 72 -11.34 8.87 -8.88
CA ARG A 72 -11.05 10.05 -9.71
C ARG A 72 -10.97 9.57 -11.16
N ASP A 73 -11.66 10.26 -12.08
CA ASP A 73 -11.50 9.99 -13.50
C ASP A 73 -10.00 10.12 -13.83
N ALA A 74 -9.36 8.99 -14.14
CA ALA A 74 -7.96 8.97 -14.53
C ALA A 74 -7.83 9.86 -15.77
N ILE A 75 -7.14 10.99 -15.64
CA ILE A 75 -6.65 11.71 -16.81
C ILE A 75 -5.77 10.73 -17.58
N SER A 76 -6.23 10.31 -18.77
CA SER A 76 -5.52 9.37 -19.63
C SER A 76 -4.17 9.98 -20.05
N GLY A 77 -3.13 9.76 -19.25
CA GLY A 77 -1.74 9.83 -19.68
C GLY A 77 -1.42 8.60 -20.53
N PRO A 78 -0.60 8.72 -21.59
CA PRO A 78 -0.31 7.60 -22.46
C PRO A 78 0.56 6.55 -21.74
N ASP A 79 0.08 5.30 -21.78
CA ASP A 79 0.77 4.03 -21.49
C ASP A 79 1.38 3.84 -20.09
N GLY A 80 0.49 3.55 -19.14
CA GLY A 80 0.83 2.66 -18.01
C GLY A 80 0.90 1.21 -18.48
N SER A 81 1.92 0.86 -19.27
CA SER A 81 2.31 -0.55 -19.37
C SER A 81 2.96 -0.94 -18.05
N ASP A 82 2.34 -1.86 -17.32
CA ASP A 82 2.91 -2.50 -16.14
C ASP A 82 3.69 -3.74 -16.61
N PRO A 83 5.03 -3.71 -16.74
CA PRO A 83 5.78 -4.93 -16.83
C PRO A 83 5.90 -5.43 -15.39
N ASP A 84 5.03 -6.35 -15.00
CA ASP A 84 5.43 -7.33 -14.01
C ASP A 84 6.68 -8.04 -14.57
N ASP A 85 7.84 -7.58 -14.11
CA ASP A 85 9.17 -8.07 -14.47
C ASP A 85 9.42 -9.42 -13.77
N SER A 86 8.57 -10.38 -14.11
CA SER A 86 8.69 -11.79 -13.73
C SER A 86 9.76 -12.53 -14.58
N GLU A 87 10.58 -11.82 -15.38
CA GLU A 87 11.51 -12.43 -16.34
C GLU A 87 13.00 -12.04 -16.18
N GLU A 88 13.59 -12.13 -14.97
CA GLU A 88 15.05 -12.32 -14.87
C GLU A 88 15.45 -13.36 -13.80
N ARG A 89 15.03 -14.61 -14.03
CA ARG A 89 15.63 -15.78 -13.40
C ARG A 89 16.85 -16.23 -14.22
N GLN A 90 18.00 -15.58 -14.03
CA GLN A 90 19.25 -16.13 -14.58
C GLN A 90 19.59 -17.45 -13.83
N PRO A 91 19.74 -18.59 -14.52
CA PRO A 91 20.18 -19.82 -13.88
C PRO A 91 21.71 -19.77 -13.78
N SER A 92 22.25 -19.58 -12.57
CA SER A 92 23.69 -19.80 -12.35
C SER A 92 23.91 -21.20 -11.79
N VAL A 93 24.21 -22.10 -12.71
CA VAL A 93 24.99 -23.31 -12.45
C VAL A 93 26.40 -22.87 -12.07
N ARG A 94 26.84 -23.14 -10.84
CA ARG A 94 27.90 -24.13 -10.56
C ARG A 94 28.01 -24.43 -9.07
#